data_AF-A0A524DFI9-F1
#
_entry.id   AF-A0A524DFI9-F1
#
_cell.length_a   1.000
_cell.length_b   1.000
_cell.length_c   1.000
_cell.angle_alpha   90.00
_cell.angle_beta   90.00
_cell.angle_gamma   90.00
#
_symmetry.space_group_name_H-M   'P 1'
#
loop_
_entity.id
_entity.type
_entity.pdbx_description
1 polymer ?
#
loop_
_entity_poly.entity_id
_entity_poly.type
_entity_poly.pdbx_seq_one_letter_code
_entity_poly.pdbx_strand_id
1 'polypeptide(L)'
;MKSRVKEFREELGLTQQELANRVGVSRQTIYYLEKGNYNPSLTLSFKIAEILNKPLIETFYRVPIIKDKIESLSFKKLKEISKKVGISYNKLGSITEMNEKELSEAFDEEILRKIANLLELDFNELFIN
;
A
#
# COMPACT_ATOMS: atom_id res chain seq x y z
N MET A 1 0.58 -7.77 0.77
CA MET A 1 1.25 -6.72 1.57
C MET A 1 2.44 -6.22 0.80
N LYS A 2 2.59 -4.90 0.64
CA LYS A 2 3.80 -4.28 0.06
C LYS A 2 4.79 -3.97 1.17
N SER A 3 6.06 -3.75 0.83
CA SER A 3 7.09 -3.40 1.78
C SER A 3 8.05 -2.34 1.21
N ARG A 4 8.63 -1.51 2.08
CA ARG A 4 9.75 -0.59 1.79
C ARG A 4 11.07 -1.11 2.32
N VAL A 5 11.14 -2.41 2.63
CA VAL A 5 12.32 -3.02 3.26
C VAL A 5 13.59 -2.83 2.44
N LYS A 6 13.50 -2.95 1.11
CA LYS A 6 14.66 -2.73 0.23
C LYS A 6 15.20 -1.32 0.37
N GLU A 7 14.32 -0.32 0.28
CA GLU A 7 14.65 1.10 0.36
C GLU A 7 15.34 1.42 1.69
N PHE A 8 14.69 1.08 2.80
CA PHE A 8 15.23 1.35 4.13
C PHE A 8 16.49 0.55 4.45
N ARG A 9 16.62 -0.66 3.91
CA ARG A 9 17.86 -1.45 4.04
C ARG A 9 19.02 -0.77 3.33
N GLU A 10 18.78 -0.24 2.13
CA GLU A 10 19.77 0.47 1.33
C GLU A 10 20.16 1.82 1.95
N GLU A 11 19.21 2.54 2.58
CA GLU A 11 19.49 3.74 3.40
C GLU A 11 20.51 3.46 4.52
N LEU A 12 20.46 2.26 5.10
CA LEU A 12 21.38 1.82 6.16
C LEU A 12 22.66 1.15 5.65
N GLY A 13 22.85 1.06 4.33
CA GLY A 13 24.01 0.40 3.72
C GLY A 13 24.08 -1.11 3.95
N LEU A 14 22.97 -1.74 4.34
CA LEU A 14 22.93 -3.17 4.64
C LEU A 14 22.72 -3.99 3.37
N THR A 15 23.38 -5.13 3.26
CA THR A 15 23.09 -6.17 2.27
C THR A 15 21.89 -7.01 2.71
N GLN A 16 21.26 -7.71 1.76
CA GLN A 16 20.19 -8.67 2.06
C GLN A 16 20.65 -9.75 3.05
N GLN A 17 21.92 -10.20 2.95
CA GLN A 17 22.48 -11.21 3.84
C GLN A 17 22.63 -10.68 5.27
N GLU A 18 23.07 -9.44 5.44
CA GLU A 18 23.20 -8.82 6.77
C GLU A 18 21.85 -8.64 7.46
N LEU A 19 20.83 -8.16 6.73
CA LEU A 19 19.49 -8.08 7.28
C LEU A 19 18.96 -9.48 7.66
N ALA A 20 19.16 -10.48 6.79
CA ALA A 20 18.76 -11.85 7.05
C ALA A 20 19.40 -12.42 8.32
N ASN A 21 20.70 -12.19 8.50
CA ASN A 21 21.44 -12.60 9.69
C ASN A 21 20.90 -11.94 10.96
N ARG A 22 20.60 -10.63 10.92
CA ARG A 22 20.09 -9.88 12.08
C ARG A 22 18.70 -10.33 12.53
N VAL A 23 17.83 -10.71 11.58
CA VAL A 23 16.45 -11.13 11.90
C VAL A 23 16.28 -12.65 12.01
N GLY A 24 17.35 -13.42 11.73
CA GLY A 24 17.40 -14.87 11.91
C GLY A 24 16.66 -15.65 10.82
N VAL A 25 16.78 -15.22 9.56
CA VAL A 25 16.16 -15.89 8.40
C VAL A 25 17.16 -16.11 7.26
N SER A 26 16.77 -16.82 6.22
CA SER A 26 17.60 -16.98 5.03
C SER A 26 17.65 -15.69 4.19
N ARG A 27 18.74 -15.47 3.45
CA ARG A 27 18.80 -14.39 2.45
C ARG A 27 17.69 -14.49 1.41
N GLN A 28 17.28 -15.70 1.05
CA GLN A 28 16.16 -15.93 0.12
C GLN A 28 14.84 -15.39 0.68
N THR A 29 14.62 -15.53 1.99
CA THR A 29 13.45 -14.95 2.68
C THR A 29 13.41 -13.44 2.50
N ILE A 30 14.54 -12.75 2.70
CA ILE A 30 14.64 -11.30 2.47
C ILE A 30 14.42 -10.96 0.99
N TYR A 31 15.00 -11.73 0.07
CA TYR A 31 14.79 -11.53 -1.38
C TYR A 31 13.30 -11.60 -1.78
N TYR A 32 12.58 -12.65 -1.36
CA TYR A 32 11.16 -12.79 -1.70
C TYR A 32 10.30 -11.72 -1.03
N LEU A 33 10.66 -11.31 0.19
CA LEU A 33 10.00 -10.23 0.91
C LEU A 33 10.14 -8.89 0.17
N GLU A 34 11.35 -8.55 -0.28
CA GLU A 34 11.60 -7.32 -1.04
C GLU A 34 10.92 -7.32 -2.42
N LYS A 35 10.71 -8.49 -3.02
CA LYS A 35 9.93 -8.64 -4.25
C LYS A 35 8.42 -8.56 -4.03
N GLY A 36 7.95 -8.59 -2.79
CA GLY A 36 6.52 -8.65 -2.46
C GLY A 36 5.89 -10.02 -2.68
N ASN A 37 6.70 -11.06 -2.86
CA ASN A 37 6.25 -12.45 -3.10
C ASN A 37 6.12 -13.27 -1.80
N TYR A 38 6.33 -12.63 -0.65
CA TYR A 38 6.28 -13.28 0.65
C TYR A 38 5.59 -12.38 1.65
N ASN A 39 4.61 -12.94 2.37
CA ASN A 39 3.94 -12.28 3.49
C ASN A 39 4.63 -12.72 4.80
N PRO A 40 5.51 -11.89 5.41
CA PRO A 40 6.16 -12.24 6.67
C PRO A 40 5.17 -12.42 7.80
N SER A 41 5.55 -13.22 8.81
CA SER A 41 4.83 -13.25 10.09
C SER A 41 4.89 -11.89 10.77
N LEU A 42 3.94 -11.61 11.67
CA LEU A 42 3.94 -10.37 12.45
C LEU A 42 5.25 -10.19 13.22
N THR A 43 5.75 -11.27 13.84
CA THR A 43 7.03 -11.29 14.56
C THR A 43 8.20 -10.92 13.66
N LEU A 44 8.29 -11.49 12.45
CA LEU A 44 9.36 -11.15 11.51
C LEU A 44 9.24 -9.70 11.02
N SER A 45 8.01 -9.23 10.81
CA SER A 45 7.75 -7.85 10.39
C SER A 45 8.22 -6.84 11.45
N PHE A 46 7.95 -7.09 12.73
CA PHE A 46 8.46 -6.28 13.83
C PHE A 46 9.99 -6.27 13.91
N LYS A 47 10.62 -7.45 13.87
CA LYS A 47 12.10 -7.56 13.86
C LYS A 47 12.73 -6.77 12.72
N ILE A 48 12.16 -6.85 11.53
CA ILE A 48 12.65 -6.11 10.37
C ILE A 48 12.49 -4.60 10.60
N ALA A 49 11.31 -4.15 11.02
CA ALA A 49 11.05 -2.72 11.28
C ALA A 49 12.00 -2.14 12.35
N GLU A 50 12.29 -2.91 13.40
CA GLU A 50 13.26 -2.54 14.44
C GLU A 50 14.69 -2.40 13.89
N ILE A 51 15.18 -3.37 13.11
CA ILE A 51 16.52 -3.31 12.50
C ILE A 51 16.64 -2.13 11.53
N LEU A 52 15.55 -1.80 10.83
CA LEU A 52 15.50 -0.69 9.89
C LEU A 52 15.29 0.67 10.57
N ASN A 53 15.01 0.70 11.87
CA ASN A 53 14.67 1.90 12.64
C ASN A 53 13.51 2.71 12.01
N LYS A 54 12.45 2.00 11.60
CA LYS A 54 11.25 2.59 11.00
C LYS A 54 10.00 2.06 11.67
N PRO A 55 8.89 2.83 11.70
CA PRO A 55 7.60 2.31 12.13
C PRO A 55 7.17 1.10 11.30
N LEU A 56 6.49 0.13 11.93
CA LEU A 56 5.98 -1.06 11.24
C LEU A 56 5.11 -0.69 10.03
N ILE A 57 4.23 0.30 10.19
CA ILE A 57 3.29 0.73 9.16
C ILE A 57 3.97 1.44 7.98
N GLU A 58 5.14 2.06 8.20
CA GLU A 58 5.95 2.62 7.12
C GLU A 58 6.74 1.52 6.40
N THR A 59 7.17 0.50 7.15
CA THR A 59 7.94 -0.62 6.61
C THR A 59 7.07 -1.56 5.77
N PHE A 60 5.87 -1.87 6.24
CA PHE A 60 4.92 -2.78 5.62
C PHE A 60 3.55 -2.13 5.57
N TYR A 61 2.96 -2.12 4.38
CA TYR A 61 1.68 -1.47 4.15
C TYR A 61 0.81 -2.30 3.21
N ARG A 62 -0.50 -2.10 3.36
CA ARG A 62 -1.50 -2.63 2.44
C ARG A 62 -1.77 -1.56 1.38
N VAL A 63 -2.08 -2.03 0.18
CA VAL A 63 -2.49 -1.17 -0.93
C VAL A 63 -4.01 -1.24 -0.97
N PRO A 64 -4.70 -0.08 -1.00
CA PRO A 64 -6.15 -0.03 -1.13
C PRO A 64 -6.63 -0.78 -2.39
N ILE A 65 -7.67 -1.64 -2.30
CA ILE A 65 -8.23 -2.36 -3.47
C ILE A 65 -8.75 -1.37 -4.51
N ILE A 66 -9.21 -0.21 -4.05
CA ILE A 66 -9.68 0.88 -4.93
C ILE A 66 -8.65 1.28 -5.98
N LYS A 67 -7.34 1.17 -5.70
CA LYS A 67 -6.29 1.46 -6.68
C LYS A 67 -6.43 0.57 -7.91
N ASP A 68 -6.47 -0.74 -7.70
CA ASP A 68 -6.56 -1.72 -8.80
C ASP A 68 -7.86 -1.54 -9.59
N LYS A 69 -8.96 -1.18 -8.91
CA LYS A 69 -10.21 -0.85 -9.60
C LYS A 69 -10.08 0.41 -10.44
N ILE A 70 -9.62 1.52 -9.88
CA ILE A 70 -9.46 2.78 -10.60
C ILE A 70 -8.52 2.63 -11.80
N GLU A 71 -7.42 1.90 -11.67
CA GLU A 71 -6.48 1.62 -12.78
C GLU A 71 -7.12 0.79 -13.91
N SER A 72 -8.03 -0.12 -13.58
CA SER A 72 -8.72 -0.97 -14.57
C SER A 72 -9.87 -0.27 -15.32
N LEU A 73 -10.30 0.91 -14.88
CA LEU A 73 -11.45 1.61 -15.46
C LEU A 73 -11.11 2.39 -16.72
N SER A 74 -12.06 2.39 -17.66
CA SER A 74 -11.96 3.26 -18.84
C SER A 74 -12.03 4.75 -18.47
N PHE A 75 -11.38 5.59 -19.27
CA PHE A 75 -11.42 7.05 -19.13
C PHE A 75 -12.85 7.62 -19.05
N LYS A 76 -13.78 7.05 -19.83
CA LYS A 76 -15.20 7.46 -19.82
C LYS A 76 -15.83 7.22 -18.44
N LYS A 77 -15.57 6.06 -17.84
CA LYS A 77 -16.09 5.69 -16.51
C LYS A 77 -15.47 6.54 -15.41
N LEU A 78 -14.15 6.79 -15.47
CA LEU A 78 -13.47 7.67 -14.52
C LEU A 78 -14.02 9.11 -14.55
N LYS A 79 -14.26 9.65 -15.75
CA LYS A 79 -14.93 10.96 -15.90
C LYS A 79 -16.34 10.96 -15.31
N GLU A 80 -17.12 9.91 -15.52
CA GLU A 80 -18.47 9.78 -14.94
C GLU A 80 -18.43 9.77 -13.40
N ILE A 81 -17.54 8.98 -12.82
CA ILE A 81 -17.34 8.89 -11.36
C ILE A 81 -16.94 10.26 -10.80
N SER A 82 -15.94 10.92 -11.39
CA SER A 82 -15.48 12.24 -10.94
C SER A 82 -16.62 13.26 -10.87
N LYS A 83 -17.50 13.28 -11.89
CA LYS A 83 -18.66 14.16 -11.94
C LYS A 83 -19.71 13.82 -10.88
N LYS A 84 -20.03 12.53 -10.69
CA LYS A 84 -21.03 12.07 -9.71
C LYS A 84 -20.59 12.33 -8.27
N VAL A 85 -19.30 12.20 -8.00
CA VAL A 85 -18.70 12.40 -6.67
C VAL A 85 -18.47 13.89 -6.39
N GLY A 86 -18.32 14.72 -7.43
CA GLY A 86 -18.07 16.15 -7.28
C GLY A 86 -16.58 16.49 -7.11
N ILE A 87 -15.68 15.65 -7.62
CA ILE A 87 -14.23 15.87 -7.57
C ILE A 87 -13.64 15.97 -8.99
N SER A 88 -12.44 16.55 -9.10
CA SER A 88 -11.74 16.60 -10.39
C SER A 88 -11.25 15.21 -10.80
N TYR A 89 -11.15 14.97 -12.12
CA TYR A 89 -10.56 13.75 -12.66
C TYR A 89 -9.13 13.51 -12.14
N ASN A 90 -8.33 14.58 -12.06
CA ASN A 90 -6.96 14.50 -11.55
C ASN A 90 -6.91 14.09 -10.07
N LYS A 91 -7.85 14.61 -9.25
CA LYS A 91 -7.96 14.21 -7.84
C LYS A 91 -8.33 12.73 -7.75
N LEU A 92 -9.32 12.25 -8.52
CA LEU A 92 -9.66 10.83 -8.57
C LEU A 92 -8.48 9.96 -9.03
N GLY A 93 -7.71 10.42 -10.03
CA GLY A 93 -6.53 9.72 -10.52
C GLY A 93 -5.42 9.59 -9.48
N SER A 94 -5.23 10.59 -8.61
CA SER A 94 -4.20 10.54 -7.57
C SER A 94 -4.36 9.38 -6.56
N ILE A 95 -5.56 8.79 -6.46
CA ILE A 95 -5.81 7.59 -5.63
C ILE A 95 -4.87 6.45 -6.00
N THR A 96 -4.47 6.34 -7.27
CA THR A 96 -3.58 5.25 -7.73
C THR A 96 -2.17 5.35 -7.15
N GLU A 97 -1.79 6.49 -6.57
CA GLU A 97 -0.46 6.70 -6.01
C GLU A 97 -0.46 6.72 -4.47
N MET A 98 -1.63 6.61 -3.84
CA MET A 98 -1.79 6.76 -2.39
C MET A 98 -1.80 5.42 -1.65
N ASN A 99 -1.23 5.41 -0.44
CA ASN A 99 -1.49 4.38 0.56
C ASN A 99 -2.79 4.66 1.35
N GLU A 100 -3.21 3.74 2.22
CA GLU A 100 -4.45 3.87 2.99
C GLU A 100 -4.50 5.12 3.89
N LYS A 101 -3.37 5.48 4.50
CA LYS A 101 -3.27 6.67 5.35
C LYS A 101 -3.42 7.94 4.52
N GLU A 102 -2.67 8.06 3.44
CA GLU A 102 -2.73 9.20 2.52
C GLU A 102 -4.13 9.35 1.91
N LEU A 103 -4.77 8.24 1.54
CA LEU A 103 -6.13 8.24 1.00
C LEU A 103 -7.14 8.79 2.02
N SER A 104 -7.00 8.39 3.28
CA SER A 104 -7.88 8.83 4.37
C SER A 104 -7.65 10.30 4.75
N GLU A 105 -6.43 10.82 4.55
CA GLU A 105 -6.09 12.23 4.79
C GLU A 105 -6.50 13.14 3.62
N ALA A 106 -6.48 12.64 2.38
CA ALA A 106 -6.75 13.43 1.17
C ALA A 106 -8.24 13.52 0.76
N PHE A 107 -9.06 12.59 1.25
CA PHE A 107 -10.48 12.48 0.89
C PHE A 107 -11.37 12.35 2.12
N ASP A 108 -12.47 13.09 2.10
CA ASP A 108 -13.52 12.95 3.11
C ASP A 108 -14.17 11.55 3.03
N GLU A 109 -14.57 11.01 4.17
CA GLU A 109 -15.19 9.69 4.25
C GLU A 109 -16.44 9.58 3.36
N GLU A 110 -17.26 10.64 3.29
CA GLU A 110 -18.46 10.67 2.44
C GLU A 110 -18.10 10.51 0.95
N ILE A 111 -17.00 11.13 0.52
CA ILE A 111 -16.50 11.02 -0.87
C ILE A 111 -16.04 9.59 -1.13
N LEU A 112 -15.27 9.01 -0.22
CA LEU A 112 -14.78 7.64 -0.34
C LEU A 112 -15.94 6.63 -0.37
N ARG A 113 -16.99 6.82 0.44
CA ARG A 113 -18.22 6.02 0.41
C ARG A 113 -18.96 6.11 -0.93
N LYS A 114 -19.06 7.31 -1.50
CA LYS A 114 -19.66 7.49 -2.85
C LYS A 114 -18.84 6.78 -3.91
N ILE A 115 -17.51 6.85 -3.84
CA ILE A 115 -16.63 6.15 -4.78
C ILE A 115 -16.80 4.63 -4.64
N ALA A 116 -16.77 4.09 -3.41
CA ALA A 116 -16.97 2.66 -3.15
C ALA A 116 -18.25 2.14 -3.79
N ASN A 117 -19.37 2.83 -3.54
CA ASN A 117 -20.68 2.45 -4.06
C ASN A 117 -20.72 2.48 -5.60
N LEU A 118 -20.09 3.47 -6.24
CA LEU A 118 -19.96 3.55 -7.70
C LEU A 118 -19.04 2.49 -8.32
N LEU A 119 -18.17 1.90 -7.51
CA LEU A 119 -17.27 0.80 -7.87
C LEU A 119 -17.83 -0.57 -7.50
N GLU A 120 -19.06 -0.63 -6.96
CA GLU A 120 -19.68 -1.86 -6.45
C GLU A 120 -18.84 -2.53 -5.36
N LEU A 121 -18.24 -1.70 -4.49
CA LEU A 121 -17.46 -2.11 -3.34
C LEU A 121 -18.12 -1.61 -2.05
N ASP A 122 -18.01 -2.38 -0.98
CA ASP A 122 -18.24 -1.89 0.36
C ASP A 122 -17.13 -0.91 0.77
N PHE A 123 -17.49 0.08 1.59
CA PHE A 123 -16.51 1.09 2.05
C PHE A 123 -15.29 0.46 2.75
N ASN A 124 -15.50 -0.63 3.49
CA ASN A 124 -14.42 -1.33 4.18
C ASN A 124 -13.49 -2.07 3.18
N GLU A 125 -14.01 -2.51 2.03
CA GLU A 125 -13.23 -3.17 0.98
C GLU A 125 -12.27 -2.20 0.29
N LEU A 126 -12.49 -0.88 0.41
CA LEU A 126 -11.51 0.10 -0.06
C LEU A 126 -10.14 -0.10 0.61
N PHE A 127 -10.13 -0.54 1.87
CA PHE A 127 -8.94 -0.60 2.73
C PHE A 127 -8.55 -2.02 3.14
N ILE A 128 -9.37 -3.04 2.84
CA ILE A 128 -9.14 -4.40 3.32
C ILE A 128 -9.24 -5.38 2.15
N ASN A 129 -8.15 -6.13 1.91
CA ASN A 129 -8.18 -7.49 1.36
C ASN A 129 -8.32 -8.50 2.50
#